data_AF-A0A821AHX9-F1
#
_entry.id   AF-A0A821AHX9-F1
#
_cell.length_a   1.000
_cell.length_b   1.000
_cell.length_c   1.000
_cell.angle_alpha   90.00
_cell.angle_beta   90.00
_cell.angle_gamma   90.00
#
_symmetry.space_group_name_H-M   'P 1'
#
loop_
_entity.id
_entity.type
_entity.pdbx_description
1 polymer ?
#
loop_
_entity_poly.entity_id
_entity_poly.type
_entity_poly.pdbx_seq_one_letter_code
_entity_poly.pdbx_strand_id
1 'polypeptide(L)'
;MEHLAQHFGRINNKIPPLSDKINGLAKRLNKFASIEPSYLVALEKWRVEAHKTVEDYYESKRRDFIDDRRGKLEKEVERVRHTMDRLMRKHDAVQQDIDLLTQDIRLIEQKFSEFQSLRFTIHPLVIDGDLIIRDIFPLPPPCRTMKLSFDEFPAMASNDKYLLVHQPPNLSL
;
A
#
# COMPACT_ATOMS: atom_id res chain seq x y z
N MET A 1 -51.86 9.33 -52.75
CA MET A 1 -51.65 10.46 -51.80
C MET A 1 -51.99 10.10 -50.35
N GLU A 2 -53.04 9.29 -50.09
CA GLU A 2 -53.42 8.87 -48.73
C GLU A 2 -52.36 8.06 -47.96
N HIS A 3 -51.60 7.18 -48.63
CA HIS A 3 -50.55 6.40 -47.96
C HIS A 3 -49.39 7.26 -47.43
N LEU A 4 -49.02 8.34 -48.16
CA LEU A 4 -48.02 9.29 -47.67
C LEU A 4 -48.54 10.07 -46.47
N ALA A 5 -49.81 10.53 -46.53
CA ALA A 5 -50.44 11.27 -45.45
C ALA A 5 -50.59 10.41 -44.17
N GLN A 6 -50.93 9.12 -44.30
CA GLN A 6 -50.96 8.18 -43.18
C GLN A 6 -49.57 7.92 -42.60
N HIS A 7 -48.54 7.84 -43.44
CA HIS A 7 -47.16 7.69 -42.99
C HIS A 7 -46.65 8.92 -42.23
N PHE A 8 -46.92 10.12 -42.76
CA PHE A 8 -46.63 11.39 -42.07
C PHE A 8 -47.40 11.53 -40.77
N GLY A 9 -48.68 11.13 -40.72
CA GLY A 9 -49.46 11.08 -39.48
C GLY A 9 -48.88 10.12 -38.45
N ARG A 10 -48.43 8.93 -38.87
CA ARG A 10 -47.79 7.95 -37.98
C ARG A 10 -46.44 8.44 -37.43
N ILE A 11 -45.65 9.16 -38.23
CA ILE A 11 -44.39 9.76 -37.77
C ILE A 11 -44.67 10.93 -36.83
N ASN A 12 -45.58 11.84 -37.19
CA ASN A 12 -45.95 12.98 -36.36
C ASN A 12 -46.52 12.56 -35.01
N ASN A 13 -47.26 11.46 -34.94
CA ASN A 13 -47.79 10.95 -33.67
C ASN A 13 -46.71 10.33 -32.76
N LYS A 14 -45.52 10.01 -33.29
CA LYS A 14 -44.38 9.48 -32.52
C LYS A 14 -43.43 10.56 -32.01
N ILE A 15 -43.46 11.77 -32.59
CA ILE A 15 -42.59 12.88 -32.21
C ILE A 15 -42.90 13.41 -30.79
N PRO A 16 -44.17 13.65 -30.37
CA PRO A 16 -44.47 14.14 -29.03
C PRO A 16 -43.99 13.21 -27.90
N PRO A 17 -44.22 11.89 -27.94
CA PRO A 17 -43.71 10.97 -26.91
C PRO A 17 -42.16 10.94 -26.82
N LEU A 18 -41.46 11.15 -27.93
CA LEU A 18 -40.00 11.23 -27.95
C LEU A 18 -39.51 12.56 -27.37
N SER A 19 -40.19 13.67 -27.70
CA SER A 19 -39.94 14.99 -27.09
C SER A 19 -40.14 14.94 -25.58
N ASP A 20 -41.22 14.32 -25.11
CA ASP A 20 -41.48 14.16 -23.68
C ASP A 20 -40.43 13.31 -22.99
N LYS A 21 -39.95 12.23 -23.64
CA LYS A 21 -38.81 11.44 -23.14
C LYS A 21 -37.53 12.26 -23.05
N ILE A 22 -37.18 13.02 -24.10
CA ILE A 22 -35.99 13.87 -24.11
C ILE A 22 -36.09 14.94 -23.02
N ASN A 23 -37.23 15.60 -22.88
CA ASN A 23 -37.48 16.59 -21.83
C ASN A 23 -37.42 15.96 -20.43
N GLY A 24 -37.91 14.73 -20.27
CA GLY A 24 -37.78 13.96 -19.04
C GLY A 24 -36.33 13.61 -18.71
N LEU A 25 -35.54 13.20 -19.70
CA LEU A 25 -34.11 12.95 -19.56
C LEU A 25 -33.33 14.22 -19.22
N ALA A 26 -33.62 15.34 -19.88
CA ALA A 26 -33.01 16.64 -19.60
C ALA A 26 -33.32 17.12 -18.16
N LYS A 27 -34.57 16.97 -17.70
CA LYS A 27 -34.94 17.25 -16.31
C LYS A 27 -34.20 16.35 -15.31
N ARG A 28 -34.00 15.06 -15.63
CA ARG A 28 -33.21 14.14 -14.81
C ARG A 28 -31.73 14.53 -14.78
N LEU A 29 -31.16 14.89 -15.94
CA LEU A 29 -29.78 15.35 -16.07
C LEU A 29 -29.54 16.61 -15.22
N ASN A 30 -30.46 17.58 -15.26
CA ASN A 30 -30.38 18.78 -14.43
C ASN A 30 -30.45 18.50 -12.92
N LYS A 31 -31.09 17.39 -12.50
CA LYS A 31 -31.08 16.95 -11.10
C LYS A 31 -29.75 16.30 -10.67
N PHE A 32 -28.93 15.82 -11.61
CA PHE A 32 -27.58 15.33 -11.28
C PHE A 32 -26.62 16.47 -10.90
N ALA A 33 -26.87 17.70 -11.36
CA ALA A 33 -26.04 18.86 -11.02
C ALA A 33 -26.20 19.31 -9.55
N SER A 34 -27.31 18.95 -8.89
CA SER A 34 -27.64 19.37 -7.53
C SER A 34 -27.44 18.30 -6.46
N ILE A 35 -27.07 17.07 -6.83
CA ILE A 35 -26.81 15.97 -5.90
C ILE A 35 -25.39 15.52 -6.11
N GLU A 36 -24.55 15.63 -5.08
CA GLU A 36 -23.22 15.03 -5.09
C GLU A 36 -23.38 13.51 -5.25
N PRO A 37 -22.85 12.92 -6.33
CA PRO A 37 -22.99 11.48 -6.54
C PRO A 37 -22.32 10.70 -5.42
N SER A 38 -22.99 9.64 -4.94
CA SER A 38 -22.48 8.78 -3.86
C SER A 38 -21.09 8.21 -4.14
N TYR A 39 -20.72 8.03 -5.42
CA TYR A 39 -19.38 7.58 -5.80
C TYR A 39 -18.29 8.62 -5.51
N LEU A 40 -18.58 9.93 -5.55
CA LEU A 40 -17.61 10.96 -5.17
C LEU A 40 -17.36 10.94 -3.67
N VAL A 41 -18.41 10.79 -2.88
CA VAL A 41 -18.30 10.63 -1.42
C VAL A 41 -17.49 9.39 -1.06
N ALA A 42 -17.73 8.27 -1.74
CA ALA A 42 -16.97 7.04 -1.56
C ALA A 42 -15.49 7.19 -1.96
N LEU A 43 -15.22 7.90 -3.07
CA LEU A 43 -13.87 8.18 -3.53
C LEU A 43 -13.11 9.08 -2.55
N GLU A 44 -13.77 10.10 -2.01
CA GLU A 44 -13.17 10.99 -1.00
C GLU A 44 -12.88 10.25 0.30
N LYS A 45 -13.81 9.39 0.74
CA LYS A 45 -13.59 8.51 1.88
C LYS A 45 -12.38 7.59 1.65
N TRP A 46 -12.30 6.95 0.49
CA TRP A 46 -11.16 6.11 0.12
C TRP A 46 -9.84 6.89 0.15
N ARG A 47 -9.83 8.12 -0.40
CA ARG A 47 -8.66 9.01 -0.37
C ARG A 47 -8.17 9.24 1.06
N VAL A 48 -9.08 9.62 1.96
CA VAL A 48 -8.75 9.89 3.37
C VAL A 48 -8.24 8.63 4.08
N GLU A 49 -8.91 7.50 3.90
CA GLU A 49 -8.52 6.22 4.52
C GLU A 49 -7.16 5.70 4.01
N ALA A 50 -6.90 5.84 2.71
CA ALA A 50 -5.61 5.49 2.12
C ALA A 50 -4.48 6.34 2.72
N HIS A 51 -4.64 7.66 2.77
CA HIS A 51 -3.66 8.56 3.39
C HIS A 51 -3.39 8.19 4.85
N LYS A 52 -4.45 7.95 5.63
CA LYS A 52 -4.32 7.55 7.03
C LYS A 52 -3.54 6.24 7.17
N THR A 53 -3.85 5.24 6.36
CA THR A 53 -3.17 3.94 6.40
C THR A 53 -1.68 4.07 6.09
N VAL A 54 -1.33 4.89 5.10
CA VAL A 54 0.08 5.17 4.75
C VAL A 54 0.79 5.86 5.91
N GLU A 55 0.15 6.84 6.54
CA GLU A 55 0.71 7.57 7.68
C GLU A 55 0.92 6.67 8.90
N ASP A 56 -0.09 5.87 9.25
CA ASP A 56 -0.04 4.93 10.37
C ASP A 56 1.09 3.90 10.17
N TYR A 57 1.25 3.39 8.94
CA TYR A 57 2.32 2.48 8.58
C TYR A 57 3.70 3.15 8.68
N TYR A 58 3.82 4.38 8.17
CA TYR A 58 5.06 5.16 8.27
C TYR A 58 5.48 5.37 9.72
N GLU A 59 4.58 5.84 10.59
CA GLU A 59 4.89 6.07 12.00
C GLU A 59 5.21 4.76 12.74
N SER A 60 4.54 3.65 12.41
CA SER A 60 4.91 2.34 12.94
C SER A 60 6.34 1.97 12.56
N LYS A 61 6.69 2.04 11.26
CA LYS A 61 8.03 1.67 10.79
C LYS A 61 9.12 2.59 11.32
N ARG A 62 8.82 3.88 11.45
CA ARG A 62 9.72 4.86 12.06
C ARG A 62 10.03 4.49 13.51
N ARG A 63 9.01 4.17 14.31
CA ARG A 63 9.20 3.74 15.71
C ARG A 63 9.96 2.43 15.79
N ASP A 64 9.56 1.41 15.04
CA ASP A 64 10.23 0.10 15.02
C ASP A 64 11.73 0.25 14.72
N PHE A 65 12.08 1.09 13.73
CA PHE A 65 13.46 1.33 13.35
C PHE A 65 14.28 2.02 14.45
N ILE A 66 13.71 3.06 15.07
CA ILE A 66 14.38 3.81 16.14
C ILE A 66 14.52 2.94 17.39
N ASP A 67 13.47 2.24 17.78
CA ASP A 67 13.42 1.47 19.02
C ASP A 67 14.33 0.23 18.95
N ASP A 68 14.38 -0.50 17.83
CA ASP A 68 15.31 -1.64 17.66
C ASP A 68 16.78 -1.21 17.78
N ARG A 69 17.16 -0.11 17.11
CA ARG A 69 18.54 0.39 17.14
C ARG A 69 18.90 0.98 18.49
N ARG A 70 18.01 1.78 19.09
CA ARG A 70 18.21 2.33 20.44
C ARG A 70 18.39 1.20 21.45
N GLY A 71 17.52 0.18 21.41
CA GLY A 71 17.61 -0.96 22.33
C GLY A 71 18.89 -1.79 22.16
N LYS A 72 19.43 -1.91 20.95
CA LYS A 72 20.75 -2.55 20.72
C LYS A 72 21.88 -1.74 21.34
N LEU A 73 21.90 -0.42 21.13
CA LEU A 73 22.89 0.48 21.71
C LEU A 73 22.83 0.50 23.24
N GLU A 74 21.63 0.56 23.82
CA GLU A 74 21.42 0.49 25.28
C GLU A 74 22.00 -0.80 25.87
N LYS A 75 21.78 -1.96 25.24
CA LYS A 75 22.35 -3.24 25.67
C LYS A 75 23.88 -3.26 25.61
N GLU A 76 24.48 -2.66 24.59
CA GLU A 76 25.93 -2.57 24.46
C GLU A 76 26.54 -1.66 25.54
N VAL A 77 25.93 -0.50 25.78
CA VAL A 77 26.32 0.41 26.87
C VAL A 77 26.23 -0.30 28.22
N GLU A 78 25.14 -1.02 28.45
CA GLU A 78 24.94 -1.73 29.71
C GLU A 78 25.95 -2.87 29.90
N ARG A 79 26.31 -3.59 28.83
CA ARG A 79 27.38 -4.60 28.84
C ARG A 79 28.73 -4.00 29.25
N VAL A 80 29.07 -2.83 28.69
CA VAL A 80 30.32 -2.12 29.03
C VAL A 80 30.31 -1.65 30.48
N ARG A 81 29.18 -1.11 30.97
CA ARG A 81 29.00 -0.76 32.39
C ARG A 81 29.21 -1.95 33.32
N HIS A 82 28.57 -3.09 33.05
CA HIS A 82 28.76 -4.31 33.84
C HIS A 82 30.21 -4.77 33.87
N THR A 83 30.92 -4.64 32.75
CA THR A 83 32.34 -5.00 32.64
C THR A 83 33.20 -4.05 33.48
N MET A 84 32.92 -2.75 33.43
CA MET A 84 33.57 -1.73 34.26
C MET A 84 33.36 -2.00 35.76
N ASP A 85 32.13 -2.23 36.19
CA ASP A 85 31.80 -2.53 37.59
C ASP A 85 32.48 -3.80 38.10
N ARG A 86 32.69 -4.78 37.23
CA ARG A 86 33.39 -6.02 37.57
C ARG A 86 34.89 -5.76 37.77
N LEU A 87 35.51 -4.95 36.91
CA LEU A 87 36.92 -4.61 37.03
C LEU A 87 37.20 -3.73 38.26
N MET A 88 36.33 -2.75 38.52
CA MET A 88 36.40 -1.93 39.73
C MET A 88 36.35 -2.79 41.01
N ARG A 89 35.52 -3.84 41.02
CA ARG A 89 35.41 -4.77 42.16
C ARG A 89 36.59 -5.73 42.30
N LYS A 90 37.26 -6.09 41.20
CA LYS A 90 38.38 -7.04 41.22
C LYS A 90 39.69 -6.43 41.74
N HIS A 91 39.82 -5.11 41.80
CA HIS A 91 41.02 -4.36 42.24
C HIS A 91 42.37 -4.68 41.56
N ASP A 92 42.45 -5.71 40.71
CA ASP A 92 43.62 -6.10 39.90
C ASP A 92 43.30 -6.02 38.39
N ALA A 93 42.74 -4.90 37.92
CA ALA A 93 42.58 -4.68 36.49
C ALA A 93 43.96 -4.54 35.83
N VAL A 94 44.22 -5.33 34.79
CA VAL A 94 45.48 -5.20 34.02
C VAL A 94 45.30 -4.19 32.89
N GLN A 95 46.41 -3.64 32.37
CA GLN A 95 46.38 -2.68 31.26
C GLN A 95 45.55 -3.20 30.07
N GLN A 96 45.61 -4.50 29.79
CA GLN A 96 44.84 -5.14 28.74
C GLN A 96 43.31 -5.03 28.95
N ASP A 97 42.83 -5.06 30.21
CA ASP A 97 41.41 -4.87 30.52
C ASP A 97 40.97 -3.43 30.22
N ILE A 98 41.82 -2.46 30.52
CA ILE A 98 41.59 -1.03 30.24
C ILE A 98 41.57 -0.77 28.73
N ASP A 99 42.49 -1.39 28.00
CA ASP A 99 42.61 -1.24 26.54
C ASP A 99 41.36 -1.82 25.84
N LEU A 100 40.88 -2.99 26.27
CA LEU A 100 39.65 -3.60 25.76
C LEU A 100 38.42 -2.72 26.04
N LEU A 101 38.31 -2.17 27.24
CA LEU A 101 37.20 -1.28 27.59
C LEU A 101 37.22 0.02 26.78
N THR A 102 38.42 0.58 26.58
CA THR A 102 38.61 1.78 25.75
C THR A 102 38.21 1.51 24.30
N GLN A 103 38.53 0.34 23.77
CA GLN A 103 38.11 -0.07 22.42
C GLN A 103 36.59 -0.23 22.33
N ASP A 104 35.96 -0.87 23.32
CA ASP A 104 34.51 -1.04 23.39
C ASP A 104 33.78 0.30 23.46
N ILE A 105 34.28 1.26 24.26
CA ILE A 105 33.72 2.62 24.35
C ILE A 105 33.80 3.33 22.99
N ARG A 106 34.97 3.32 22.34
CA ARG A 106 35.14 3.94 21.01
C ARG A 106 34.21 3.35 19.97
N LEU A 107 33.98 2.03 20.00
CA LEU A 107 33.06 1.36 19.10
C LEU A 107 31.61 1.84 19.32
N ILE A 108 31.20 2.01 20.57
CA ILE A 108 29.87 2.54 20.91
C ILE A 108 29.72 3.99 20.42
N GLU A 109 30.72 4.84 20.63
CA GLU A 109 30.74 6.23 20.15
C GLU A 109 30.61 6.31 18.62
N GLN A 110 31.32 5.43 17.91
CA GLN A 110 31.21 5.31 16.46
C GLN A 110 29.78 4.93 16.04
N LYS A 111 29.18 3.90 16.66
CA LYS A 111 27.79 3.48 16.36
C LYS A 111 26.77 4.58 16.64
N PHE A 112 26.97 5.39 17.69
CA PHE A 112 26.15 6.57 17.96
C PHE A 112 26.25 7.60 16.83
N SER A 113 27.46 7.88 16.37
CA SER A 113 27.72 8.84 15.29
C SER A 113 27.11 8.36 13.97
N GLU A 114 27.27 7.07 13.65
CA GLU A 114 26.66 6.45 12.48
C GLU A 114 25.13 6.57 12.53
N PHE A 115 24.52 6.28 13.68
CA PHE A 115 23.08 6.40 13.87
C PHE A 115 22.56 7.83 13.66
N GLN A 116 23.29 8.85 14.15
CA GLN A 116 22.95 10.26 13.93
C GLN A 116 23.11 10.69 12.46
N SER A 117 24.04 10.07 11.74
CA SER A 117 24.37 10.42 10.35
C SER A 117 23.53 9.68 9.30
N LEU A 118 22.66 8.75 9.69
CA LEU A 118 21.85 7.95 8.78
C LEU A 118 21.01 8.83 7.86
N ARG A 119 21.09 8.54 6.55
CA ARG A 119 20.27 9.15 5.52
C ARG A 119 19.41 8.09 4.87
N PHE A 120 18.11 8.36 4.76
CA PHE A 120 17.18 7.50 4.03
C PHE A 120 16.92 8.10 2.65
N THR A 121 16.97 7.24 1.64
CA THR A 121 16.45 7.57 0.31
C THR A 121 15.14 6.82 0.14
N ILE A 122 14.03 7.54 0.20
CA ILE A 122 12.70 6.99 -0.05
C ILE A 122 12.34 7.34 -1.49
N HIS A 123 12.09 6.31 -2.30
CA HIS A 123 11.64 6.50 -3.67
C HIS A 123 10.13 6.76 -3.66
N PRO A 124 9.61 7.68 -4.48
CA PRO A 124 8.19 7.95 -4.55
C PRO A 124 7.42 6.71 -5.02
N LEU A 125 6.29 6.44 -4.36
CA LEU A 125 5.36 5.41 -4.81
C LEU A 125 4.68 5.89 -6.09
N VAL A 126 4.86 5.15 -7.19
CA VAL A 126 4.13 5.40 -8.44
C VAL A 126 2.84 4.59 -8.39
N ILE A 127 1.70 5.28 -8.31
CA ILE A 127 0.38 4.66 -8.40
C ILE A 127 0.01 4.54 -9.88
N ASP A 128 -0.12 3.31 -10.37
CA ASP A 128 -0.58 3.03 -11.73
C ASP A 128 -2.11 3.25 -11.85
N GLY A 129 -2.59 3.57 -13.06
CA GLY A 129 -4.00 3.85 -13.34
C GLY A 129 -4.94 2.68 -13.02
N ASP A 130 -4.41 1.47 -12.91
CA ASP A 130 -5.15 0.24 -12.60
C ASP A 130 -5.40 0.02 -11.10
N LEU A 131 -4.90 0.90 -10.22
CA LEU A 131 -5.07 0.74 -8.76
C LEU A 131 -6.50 1.01 -8.28
N ILE A 132 -7.30 1.76 -9.05
CA ILE A 132 -8.70 2.07 -8.73
C ILE A 132 -9.61 1.26 -9.66
N ILE A 133 -10.01 0.08 -9.21
CA ILE A 133 -10.99 -0.74 -9.92
C ILE A 133 -12.37 -0.08 -9.76
N ARG A 134 -12.93 0.38 -10.88
CA ARG A 134 -14.34 0.80 -10.93
C ARG A 134 -15.19 -0.43 -11.16
N ASP A 135 -15.87 -0.92 -10.12
CA ASP A 135 -16.92 -1.92 -10.27
C ASP A 135 -18.14 -1.27 -10.94
N ILE A 136 -18.11 -1.12 -12.27
CA ILE A 136 -19.21 -0.53 -13.04
C ILE A 136 -20.33 -1.55 -13.31
N PHE A 137 -20.09 -2.85 -13.08
CA PHE A 137 -21.07 -3.92 -13.23
C PHE A 137 -20.79 -5.03 -12.20
N PRO A 138 -21.78 -5.88 -11.84
CA PRO A 138 -21.48 -7.11 -11.14
C PRO A 138 -20.61 -7.97 -12.07
N LEU A 139 -19.31 -7.98 -11.83
CA LEU A 139 -18.39 -8.86 -12.54
C LEU A 139 -18.82 -10.32 -12.28
N PRO A 140 -18.87 -11.19 -13.30
CA PRO A 140 -19.09 -12.61 -13.08
C PRO A 140 -18.00 -13.14 -12.13
N PRO A 141 -18.31 -14.12 -11.26
CA PRO A 141 -17.42 -14.51 -10.17
C PRO A 141 -16.04 -14.92 -10.73
N PRO A 142 -14.93 -14.34 -10.22
CA PRO A 142 -13.59 -14.68 -10.67
C PRO A 142 -13.15 -15.95 -9.94
N CYS A 143 -13.77 -17.08 -10.24
CA CYS A 143 -13.33 -18.37 -9.75
C CYS A 143 -13.18 -19.32 -10.93
N ARG A 144 -12.04 -19.22 -11.62
CA ARG A 144 -11.56 -20.32 -12.44
C ARG A 144 -10.69 -21.20 -11.54
N THR A 145 -11.25 -22.31 -11.09
CA THR A 145 -10.50 -23.34 -10.37
C THR A 145 -9.52 -23.97 -11.35
N MET A 146 -8.23 -23.67 -11.18
CA MET A 146 -7.17 -24.28 -11.99
C MET A 146 -6.57 -25.44 -11.18
N LYS A 147 -6.63 -26.66 -11.72
CA LYS A 147 -5.95 -27.82 -11.11
C LYS A 147 -4.48 -27.76 -11.54
N LEU A 148 -3.61 -27.31 -10.65
CA LEU A 148 -2.16 -27.38 -10.83
C LEU A 148 -1.67 -28.73 -10.31
N SER A 149 -0.90 -29.45 -11.12
CA SER A 149 -0.04 -30.56 -10.67
C SER A 149 1.01 -29.98 -9.71
N PHE A 150 1.06 -30.49 -8.47
CA PHE A 150 1.89 -29.95 -7.40
C PHE A 150 3.40 -29.94 -7.71
N ASP A 151 3.84 -30.72 -8.69
CA ASP A 151 5.27 -30.96 -8.95
C ASP A 151 5.92 -29.92 -9.88
N GLU A 152 5.16 -29.16 -10.67
CA GLU A 152 5.74 -28.30 -11.72
C GLU A 152 5.83 -26.82 -11.33
N PHE A 153 4.97 -26.33 -10.43
CA PHE A 153 4.92 -24.91 -10.06
C PHE A 153 4.60 -24.76 -8.56
N PRO A 154 5.62 -24.66 -7.68
CA PRO A 154 5.37 -24.45 -6.26
C PRO A 154 4.70 -23.09 -6.05
N ALA A 155 3.59 -23.09 -5.31
CA ALA A 155 2.94 -21.87 -4.85
C ALA A 155 3.89 -21.12 -3.92
N MET A 156 4.23 -19.88 -4.28
CA MET A 156 5.15 -19.04 -3.51
C MET A 156 4.43 -18.20 -2.46
N ALA A 157 3.22 -17.73 -2.78
CA ALA A 157 2.40 -16.95 -1.88
C ALA A 157 0.93 -16.99 -2.33
N SER A 158 0.00 -16.79 -1.41
CA SER A 158 -1.42 -16.62 -1.73
C SER A 158 -2.03 -15.50 -0.91
N ASN A 159 -3.07 -14.85 -1.45
CA ASN A 159 -4.08 -14.16 -0.66
C ASN A 159 -5.47 -14.67 -1.07
N ASP A 160 -6.52 -14.16 -0.42
CA ASP A 160 -7.91 -14.60 -0.62
C ASP A 160 -8.42 -14.45 -2.06
N LYS A 161 -7.68 -13.78 -2.95
CA LYS A 161 -8.06 -13.53 -4.35
C LYS A 161 -7.04 -14.01 -5.38
N TYR A 162 -5.77 -14.17 -5.02
CA TYR A 162 -4.68 -14.42 -5.96
C TYR A 162 -3.67 -15.43 -5.42
N LEU A 163 -3.15 -16.26 -6.33
CA LEU A 163 -2.08 -17.23 -6.07
C LEU A 163 -0.85 -16.82 -6.88
N LEU A 164 0.26 -16.58 -6.20
CA LEU A 164 1.57 -16.37 -6.81
C LEU A 164 2.24 -17.73 -6.97
N VAL A 165 2.57 -18.10 -8.20
CA VAL A 165 3.20 -19.39 -8.54
C VAL A 165 4.56 -19.14 -9.18
N HIS A 166 5.56 -19.92 -8.80
CA HIS A 166 6.89 -19.83 -9.41
C HIS A 166 6.86 -20.45 -10.81
N GLN A 167 7.00 -19.64 -11.86
CA GLN A 167 7.22 -20.14 -13.22
C GLN A 167 8.72 -20.05 -13.55
N PRO A 168 9.41 -21.17 -13.85
CA PRO A 168 10.77 -21.09 -14.34
C PRO A 168 10.82 -20.24 -15.62
N PRO A 169 11.86 -19.41 -15.82
CA PRO A 169 11.98 -18.66 -17.05
C PRO A 169 12.07 -19.64 -18.23
N ASN A 170 11.17 -19.49 -19.21
CA ASN A 170 11.30 -20.13 -20.52
C ASN A 170 12.47 -19.45 -21.27
N LEU A 171 13.70 -19.73 -20.83
CA LEU A 171 14.90 -19.42 -21.58
C LEU A 171 15.07 -20.52 -22.64
N SER A 172 14.30 -20.39 -23.71
CA SER A 172 14.67 -20.94 -25.01
C SER A 172 15.16 -19.78 -25.87
N LEU A 173 16.47 -19.80 -26.19
CA LEU A 173 17.08 -18.99 -27.25
C LEU A 173 16.47 -19.34 -28.61
#